data_AF-A0A9E2GEZ7-F1
#
_entry.id   AF-A0A9E2GEZ7-F1
#
_cell.length_a   1.000
_cell.length_b   1.000
_cell.length_c   1.000
_cell.angle_alpha   90.00
_cell.angle_beta   90.00
_cell.angle_gamma   90.00
#
_symmetry.space_group_name_H-M   'P 1'
#
loop_
_entity.id
_entity.type
_entity.pdbx_description
1 polymer ?
#
loop_
_entity_poly.entity_id
_entity_poly.type
_entity_poly.pdbx_seq_one_letter_code
_entity_poly.pdbx_strand_id
1 'polypeptide(L)'
;MSKIICSAAIRGARNIVGMAEAKYEEALKKWGPDQKIEFPNTTYYLPIIYGMLGIPVSTLGDVKQVMDKCNELVPAAVSDNVWLPYLAPALEAGMATFFAEEIIEAIRYLEEPDFYTKGEDPLPDNIWLGAADDIILRKRGVEFVDGTAPGFAAILGAAPSNEIAVKIALELQEKNLYVFMCADHEGKTMSEQLIEAGVQIGWPTRLVSFGPSYTAAVFAMGFATRAAMSFGGVQPGDFARNLRYNKDRIFAFAMPLGTVTDEWYANAAGAINWGFPTIADTPIPEILPTGICTYEHVVSNVPHDKIVARAVEVRGLKVSVTKIDIPMSYGPAFEGERIRKDDLYFECGGGRTLGVELTVSKDMSEVEDGKVEMVGPDLDQVKEGDKLPFAMLIEVAGRQMQSDFEPILERQIHHLVNYVQGIMHIGQRSIMWIRVGKAAVEKGFLLKHLGKVMHAKYHQDFGNIL
;
A
#
# COMPACT_ATOMS: atom_id res chain seq x y z
N MET A 1 23.74 8.29 18.51
CA MET A 1 23.77 7.65 17.17
C MET A 1 24.26 6.22 17.37
N SER A 2 23.49 5.22 16.96
CA SER A 2 23.78 3.82 17.27
C SER A 2 24.88 3.26 16.36
N LYS A 3 26.08 3.01 16.92
CA LYS A 3 27.18 2.31 16.20
C LYS A 3 26.73 0.93 15.71
N ILE A 4 25.91 0.24 16.51
CA ILE A 4 25.42 -1.12 16.24
C ILE A 4 24.61 -1.13 14.94
N ILE A 5 23.64 -0.21 14.79
CA ILE A 5 22.82 -0.13 13.57
C ILE A 5 23.68 0.22 12.36
N CYS A 6 24.52 1.26 12.47
CA CYS A 6 25.33 1.69 11.33
C CYS A 6 26.32 0.60 10.89
N SER A 7 26.90 -0.14 11.84
CA SER A 7 27.77 -1.29 11.53
C SER A 7 27.00 -2.44 10.87
N ALA A 8 25.80 -2.76 11.36
CA ALA A 8 24.94 -3.80 10.77
C ALA A 8 24.51 -3.43 9.35
N ALA A 9 24.05 -2.20 9.12
CA ALA A 9 23.68 -1.70 7.80
C ALA A 9 24.85 -1.75 6.80
N ILE A 10 26.05 -1.37 7.22
CA ILE A 10 27.25 -1.44 6.35
C ILE A 10 27.62 -2.89 6.04
N ARG A 11 27.51 -3.83 7.01
CA ARG A 11 27.75 -5.25 6.75
C ARG A 11 26.72 -5.84 5.78
N GLY A 12 25.43 -5.56 6.00
CA GLY A 12 24.35 -5.98 5.12
C GLY A 12 24.52 -5.44 3.70
N ALA A 13 24.86 -4.15 3.55
CA ALA A 13 25.12 -3.55 2.24
C ALA A 13 26.28 -4.23 1.51
N ARG A 14 27.37 -4.57 2.21
CA ARG A 14 28.50 -5.32 1.62
C ARG A 14 28.06 -6.71 1.15
N ASN A 15 27.26 -7.41 1.94
CA ASN A 15 26.74 -8.73 1.56
C ASN A 15 25.87 -8.63 0.30
N ILE A 16 24.92 -7.69 0.28
CA ILE A 16 23.97 -7.51 -0.82
C ILE A 16 24.69 -7.07 -2.11
N VAL A 17 25.63 -6.12 -2.02
CA VAL A 17 26.42 -5.69 -3.17
C VAL A 17 27.28 -6.85 -3.70
N GLY A 18 27.92 -7.62 -2.83
CA GLY A 18 28.66 -8.81 -3.26
C GLY A 18 27.76 -9.88 -3.90
N MET A 19 26.54 -10.07 -3.41
CA MET A 19 25.54 -10.95 -4.03
C MET A 19 25.13 -10.44 -5.42
N ALA A 20 24.91 -9.13 -5.56
CA ALA A 20 24.60 -8.52 -6.84
C ALA A 20 25.76 -8.63 -7.84
N GLU A 21 27.01 -8.45 -7.40
CA GLU A 21 28.21 -8.68 -8.23
C GLU A 21 28.28 -10.11 -8.74
N ALA A 22 28.15 -11.09 -7.85
CA ALA A 22 28.18 -12.50 -8.21
C ALA A 22 27.07 -12.84 -9.22
N LYS A 23 25.83 -12.40 -8.95
CA LYS A 23 24.69 -12.64 -9.82
C LYS A 23 24.84 -11.93 -11.18
N TYR A 24 25.36 -10.71 -11.19
CA TYR A 24 25.67 -9.97 -12.40
C TYR A 24 26.73 -10.68 -13.25
N GLU A 25 27.81 -11.16 -12.63
CA GLU A 25 28.85 -11.91 -13.35
C GLU A 25 28.33 -13.21 -13.96
N GLU A 26 27.50 -13.96 -13.22
CA GLU A 26 26.86 -15.18 -13.72
C GLU A 26 25.96 -14.88 -14.91
N ALA A 27 25.15 -13.83 -14.82
CA ALA A 27 24.29 -13.38 -15.90
C ALA A 27 25.10 -12.94 -17.13
N LEU A 28 26.16 -12.16 -16.92
CA LEU A 28 27.01 -11.67 -17.99
C LEU A 28 27.72 -12.83 -18.72
N LYS A 29 28.17 -13.86 -17.99
CA LYS A 29 28.76 -15.08 -18.58
C LYS A 29 27.74 -15.88 -19.39
N LYS A 30 26.48 -15.90 -18.96
CA LYS A 30 25.42 -16.71 -19.58
C LYS A 30 24.78 -16.06 -20.82
N TRP A 31 24.49 -14.76 -20.77
CA TRP A 31 23.76 -14.06 -21.84
C TRP A 31 24.58 -13.00 -22.59
N GLY A 32 25.73 -12.57 -22.04
CA GLY A 32 26.56 -11.53 -22.63
C GLY A 32 26.06 -10.09 -22.33
N PRO A 33 26.87 -9.07 -22.69
CA PRO A 33 26.61 -7.67 -22.33
C PRO A 33 25.40 -7.07 -23.04
N ASP A 34 25.07 -7.51 -24.25
CA ASP A 34 23.98 -6.94 -25.07
C ASP A 34 22.58 -7.45 -24.65
N GLN A 35 22.50 -8.38 -23.69
CA GLN A 35 21.24 -8.91 -23.21
C GLN A 35 20.41 -7.81 -22.53
N LYS A 36 19.17 -7.65 -22.98
CA LYS A 36 18.21 -6.69 -22.42
C LYS A 36 17.78 -7.10 -21.02
N ILE A 37 17.73 -6.14 -20.12
CA ILE A 37 17.12 -6.24 -18.78
C ILE A 37 16.15 -5.08 -18.57
N GLU A 38 14.96 -5.37 -18.05
CA GLU A 38 13.94 -4.34 -17.79
C GLU A 38 12.90 -4.83 -16.79
N PHE A 39 12.25 -3.89 -16.12
CA PHE A 39 10.99 -4.14 -15.41
C PHE A 39 9.80 -4.10 -16.37
N PRO A 40 8.69 -4.78 -16.03
CA PRO A 40 7.54 -4.89 -16.93
C PRO A 40 6.91 -3.53 -17.22
N ASN A 41 6.76 -3.21 -18.50
CA ASN A 41 5.99 -2.07 -19.02
C ASN A 41 6.31 -0.73 -18.32
N THR A 42 7.60 -0.42 -18.16
CA THR A 42 8.03 0.86 -17.59
C THR A 42 8.92 1.67 -18.53
N THR A 43 8.66 2.98 -18.56
CA THR A 43 9.48 3.98 -19.25
C THR A 43 10.61 4.54 -18.38
N TYR A 44 10.69 4.09 -17.12
CA TYR A 44 11.63 4.57 -16.12
C TYR A 44 12.83 3.63 -15.90
N TYR A 45 13.10 2.72 -16.84
CA TYR A 45 14.20 1.74 -16.77
C TYR A 45 14.19 0.98 -15.44
N LEU A 46 15.31 1.00 -14.70
CA LEU A 46 15.40 0.61 -13.30
C LEU A 46 15.15 1.87 -12.45
N PRO A 47 13.97 2.02 -11.82
CA PRO A 47 13.53 3.34 -11.38
C PRO A 47 14.33 3.99 -10.26
N ILE A 48 14.90 3.23 -9.33
CA ILE A 48 15.73 3.79 -8.25
C ILE A 48 17.05 4.28 -8.85
N ILE A 49 17.73 3.46 -9.65
CA ILE A 49 18.97 3.82 -10.35
C ILE A 49 18.75 5.01 -11.29
N TYR A 50 17.70 4.97 -12.10
CA TYR A 50 17.39 6.05 -13.04
C TYR A 50 17.00 7.34 -12.31
N GLY A 51 16.19 7.24 -11.25
CA GLY A 51 15.78 8.39 -10.44
C GLY A 51 16.95 9.05 -9.72
N MET A 52 17.87 8.26 -9.14
CA MET A 52 18.96 8.79 -8.32
C MET A 52 20.23 9.11 -9.10
N LEU A 53 20.58 8.31 -10.10
CA LEU A 53 21.83 8.47 -10.87
C LEU A 53 21.59 9.02 -12.29
N GLY A 54 20.36 8.95 -12.81
CA GLY A 54 20.06 9.35 -14.20
C GLY A 54 20.58 8.34 -15.23
N ILE A 55 20.99 7.15 -14.81
CA ILE A 55 21.55 6.10 -15.68
C ILE A 55 20.40 5.25 -16.25
N PRO A 56 20.15 5.27 -17.58
CA PRO A 56 19.09 4.48 -18.19
C PRO A 56 19.57 3.04 -18.44
N VAL A 57 19.55 2.21 -17.41
CA VAL A 57 19.97 0.80 -17.52
C VAL A 57 19.00 0.03 -18.42
N SER A 58 19.50 -0.48 -19.54
CA SER A 58 18.71 -1.21 -20.53
C SER A 58 19.27 -2.58 -20.88
N THR A 59 20.58 -2.77 -20.66
CA THR A 59 21.32 -4.00 -20.96
C THR A 59 22.18 -4.42 -19.78
N LEU A 60 22.62 -5.68 -19.76
CA LEU A 60 23.61 -6.16 -18.80
C LEU A 60 24.93 -5.37 -18.88
N GLY A 61 25.31 -4.84 -20.05
CA GLY A 61 26.49 -3.98 -20.18
C GLY A 61 26.41 -2.70 -19.34
N ASP A 62 25.22 -2.10 -19.24
CA ASP A 62 24.99 -0.83 -18.51
C ASP A 62 25.13 -1.01 -16.98
N VAL A 63 24.84 -2.22 -16.47
CA VAL A 63 24.90 -2.55 -15.03
C VAL A 63 26.28 -2.30 -14.45
N LYS A 64 27.35 -2.48 -15.23
CA LYS A 64 28.72 -2.25 -14.77
C LYS A 64 28.93 -0.86 -14.17
N GLN A 65 28.38 0.17 -14.81
CA GLN A 65 28.50 1.56 -14.31
C GLN A 65 27.83 1.74 -12.95
N VAL A 66 26.73 1.02 -12.72
CA VAL A 66 26.00 1.03 -11.45
C VAL A 66 26.79 0.29 -10.38
N MET A 67 27.39 -0.86 -10.71
CA MET A 67 28.23 -1.62 -9.77
C MET A 67 29.48 -0.85 -9.34
N ASP A 68 30.12 -0.14 -10.27
CA ASP A 68 31.23 0.77 -9.96
C ASP A 68 30.77 1.84 -8.94
N LYS A 69 29.55 2.39 -9.12
CA LYS A 69 28.97 3.35 -8.18
C LYS A 69 28.64 2.74 -6.81
N CYS A 70 28.11 1.51 -6.77
CA CYS A 70 27.88 0.80 -5.52
C CYS A 70 29.18 0.64 -4.73
N ASN A 71 30.27 0.24 -5.40
CA ASN A 71 31.58 0.07 -4.77
C ASN A 71 32.18 1.39 -4.23
N GLU A 72 31.89 2.52 -4.87
CA GLU A 72 32.25 3.84 -4.33
C GLU A 72 31.45 4.22 -3.08
N LEU A 73 30.17 3.84 -3.04
CA LEU A 73 29.25 4.22 -1.96
C LEU A 73 29.33 3.31 -0.73
N VAL A 74 29.74 2.05 -0.90
CA VAL A 74 29.85 1.10 0.20
C VAL A 74 31.06 1.45 1.08
N PRO A 75 30.86 1.87 2.33
CA PRO A 75 31.96 2.30 3.17
C PRO A 75 32.83 1.13 3.64
N ALA A 76 34.04 1.47 4.10
CA ALA A 76 34.86 0.56 4.89
C ALA A 76 34.11 0.12 6.16
N ALA A 77 34.43 -1.09 6.65
CA ALA A 77 33.88 -1.58 7.91
C ALA A 77 34.19 -0.59 9.05
N VAL A 78 33.21 -0.41 9.93
CA VAL A 78 33.34 0.49 11.08
C VAL A 78 34.45 -0.02 12.00
N SER A 79 35.42 0.84 12.28
CA SER A 79 36.54 0.51 13.19
C SER A 79 36.04 0.31 14.63
N ASP A 80 36.63 -0.66 15.33
CA ASP A 80 36.43 -0.85 16.76
C ASP A 80 37.02 0.29 17.60
N ASN A 81 38.07 0.94 17.09
CA ASN A 81 38.91 1.87 17.85
C ASN A 81 38.64 3.36 17.56
N VAL A 82 37.83 3.70 16.56
CA VAL A 82 37.60 5.08 16.13
C VAL A 82 36.10 5.38 16.01
N TRP A 83 35.64 6.39 16.75
CA TRP A 83 34.25 6.86 16.74
C TRP A 83 34.08 8.04 15.77
N LEU A 84 33.59 7.78 14.56
CA LEU A 84 33.22 8.80 13.57
C LEU A 84 31.69 8.92 13.46
N PRO A 85 31.12 10.04 12.98
CA PRO A 85 29.69 10.10 12.66
C PRO A 85 29.34 9.05 11.59
N TYR A 86 28.59 8.02 11.98
CA TYR A 86 28.32 6.86 11.12
C TYR A 86 27.06 6.97 10.26
N LEU A 87 26.24 8.00 10.48
CA LEU A 87 24.96 8.11 9.78
C LEU A 87 25.15 8.30 8.28
N ALA A 88 25.96 9.28 7.85
CA ALA A 88 26.18 9.50 6.41
C ALA A 88 26.74 8.24 5.70
N PRO A 89 27.80 7.59 6.21
CA PRO A 89 28.25 6.31 5.64
C PRO A 89 27.18 5.21 5.61
N ALA A 90 26.37 5.08 6.68
CA ALA A 90 25.30 4.09 6.71
C ALA A 90 24.20 4.37 5.68
N LEU A 91 23.92 5.66 5.41
CA LEU A 91 22.96 6.08 4.39
C LEU A 91 23.48 5.86 2.97
N GLU A 92 24.77 6.09 2.73
CA GLU A 92 25.42 5.75 1.46
C GLU A 92 25.39 4.25 1.22
N ALA A 93 25.69 3.45 2.25
CA ALA A 93 25.55 2.00 2.22
C ALA A 93 24.12 1.56 1.89
N GLY A 94 23.10 2.16 2.53
CA GLY A 94 21.70 1.88 2.25
C GLY A 94 21.26 2.26 0.83
N MET A 95 21.84 3.31 0.24
CA MET A 95 21.59 3.65 -1.17
C MET A 95 22.19 2.60 -2.11
N ALA A 96 23.43 2.17 -1.85
CA ALA A 96 24.08 1.10 -2.61
C ALA A 96 23.31 -0.22 -2.51
N THR A 97 22.72 -0.53 -1.34
CA THR A 97 21.81 -1.67 -1.17
C THR A 97 20.67 -1.64 -2.17
N PHE A 98 19.92 -0.55 -2.27
CA PHE A 98 18.79 -0.51 -3.21
C PHE A 98 19.20 -0.58 -4.67
N PHE A 99 20.35 -0.01 -5.06
CA PHE A 99 20.88 -0.20 -6.41
C PHE A 99 21.21 -1.68 -6.70
N ALA A 100 21.87 -2.35 -5.76
CA ALA A 100 22.22 -3.76 -5.88
C ALA A 100 20.99 -4.67 -5.92
N GLU A 101 20.01 -4.44 -5.05
CA GLU A 101 18.75 -5.19 -5.04
C GLU A 101 17.93 -4.97 -6.32
N GLU A 102 17.91 -3.74 -6.85
CA GLU A 102 17.19 -3.44 -8.10
C GLU A 102 17.81 -4.18 -9.29
N ILE A 103 19.14 -4.33 -9.30
CA ILE A 103 19.86 -5.19 -10.27
C ILE A 103 19.51 -6.66 -10.08
N ILE A 104 19.51 -7.17 -8.84
CA ILE A 104 19.16 -8.57 -8.53
C ILE A 104 17.74 -8.89 -9.02
N GLU A 105 16.79 -8.01 -8.78
CA GLU A 105 15.41 -8.17 -9.24
C GLU A 105 15.27 -8.02 -10.75
N ALA A 106 16.00 -7.09 -11.39
CA ALA A 106 16.01 -6.98 -12.85
C ALA A 106 16.55 -8.26 -13.52
N ILE A 107 17.60 -8.87 -12.96
CA ILE A 107 18.12 -10.16 -13.43
C ILE A 107 17.12 -11.28 -13.13
N ARG A 108 16.38 -11.24 -12.02
CA ARG A 108 15.31 -12.22 -11.75
C ARG A 108 14.21 -12.16 -12.81
N TYR A 109 13.78 -10.97 -13.25
CA TYR A 109 12.82 -10.84 -14.35
C TYR A 109 13.33 -11.45 -15.67
N LEU A 110 14.65 -11.46 -15.88
CA LEU A 110 15.27 -12.15 -17.03
C LEU A 110 15.34 -13.67 -16.84
N GLU A 111 15.70 -14.13 -15.64
CA GLU A 111 15.90 -15.55 -15.30
C GLU A 111 14.59 -16.33 -15.15
N GLU A 112 13.62 -15.70 -14.51
CA GLU A 112 12.35 -16.28 -14.10
C GLU A 112 11.20 -15.33 -14.50
N PRO A 113 10.88 -15.20 -15.81
CA PRO A 113 9.93 -14.19 -16.31
C PRO A 113 8.49 -14.30 -15.79
N ASP A 114 8.13 -15.47 -15.24
CA ASP A 114 6.80 -15.76 -14.71
C ASP A 114 6.79 -15.88 -13.17
N PHE A 115 7.89 -15.52 -12.51
CA PHE A 115 7.97 -15.47 -11.04
C PHE A 115 7.00 -14.42 -10.46
N TYR A 116 6.87 -13.27 -11.12
CA TYR A 116 5.93 -12.22 -10.75
C TYR A 116 4.72 -12.21 -11.69
N THR A 117 3.56 -11.86 -11.14
CA THR A 117 2.35 -11.63 -11.93
C THR A 117 2.46 -10.35 -12.75
N LYS A 118 1.64 -10.24 -13.80
CA LYS A 118 1.64 -9.11 -14.76
C LYS A 118 0.40 -8.21 -14.58
N GLY A 119 -0.27 -8.27 -13.43
CA GLY A 119 -1.59 -7.68 -13.21
C GLY A 119 -1.76 -6.96 -11.88
N GLU A 120 -2.95 -6.40 -11.67
CA GLU A 120 -3.32 -5.72 -10.43
C GLU A 120 -3.68 -6.69 -9.28
N ASP A 121 -4.17 -7.88 -9.65
CA ASP A 121 -4.61 -8.92 -8.72
C ASP A 121 -3.65 -10.11 -8.77
N PRO A 122 -3.39 -10.77 -7.63
CA PRO A 122 -2.65 -12.02 -7.61
C PRO A 122 -3.42 -13.14 -8.34
N LEU A 123 -2.66 -14.11 -8.85
CA LEU A 123 -3.17 -15.30 -9.52
C LEU A 123 -3.44 -16.42 -8.49
N PRO A 124 -4.28 -17.43 -8.82
CA PRO A 124 -4.58 -18.53 -7.89
C PRO A 124 -3.35 -19.31 -7.40
N ASP A 125 -2.30 -19.35 -8.21
CA ASP A 125 -1.05 -20.09 -8.00
C ASP A 125 0.17 -19.17 -7.81
N ASN A 126 0.00 -17.85 -7.96
CA ASN A 126 1.09 -16.89 -7.79
C ASN A 126 0.59 -15.59 -7.16
N ILE A 127 1.06 -15.33 -5.94
CA ILE A 127 0.64 -14.19 -5.12
C ILE A 127 1.57 -12.98 -5.26
N TRP A 128 2.67 -13.09 -6.00
CA TRP A 128 3.73 -12.08 -6.05
C TRP A 128 3.50 -11.12 -7.21
N LEU A 129 3.26 -9.84 -6.90
CA LEU A 129 2.95 -8.80 -7.87
C LEU A 129 4.20 -8.18 -8.49
N GLY A 130 5.32 -8.18 -7.77
CA GLY A 130 6.58 -7.61 -8.25
C GLY A 130 6.50 -6.10 -8.53
N ALA A 131 7.32 -5.63 -9.48
CA ALA A 131 7.35 -4.23 -9.88
C ALA A 131 5.99 -3.78 -10.47
N ALA A 132 5.44 -2.69 -9.93
CA ALA A 132 4.29 -2.03 -10.53
C ALA A 132 4.64 -1.55 -11.95
N ASP A 133 3.80 -1.81 -12.94
CA ASP A 133 3.99 -1.21 -14.27
C ASP A 133 3.56 0.27 -14.31
N ASP A 134 3.78 0.95 -15.43
CA ASP A 134 3.42 2.36 -15.56
C ASP A 134 1.90 2.61 -15.58
N ILE A 135 1.08 1.61 -15.90
CA ILE A 135 -0.40 1.73 -15.87
C ILE A 135 -0.87 1.74 -14.43
N ILE A 136 -0.40 0.79 -13.63
CA ILE A 136 -0.66 0.68 -12.19
C ILE A 136 -0.13 1.93 -11.48
N LEU A 137 1.10 2.35 -11.79
CA LEU A 137 1.68 3.57 -11.24
C LEU A 137 0.81 4.80 -11.52
N ARG A 138 0.33 4.97 -12.77
CA ARG A 138 -0.54 6.11 -13.10
C ARG A 138 -1.88 6.04 -12.39
N LYS A 139 -2.48 4.86 -12.33
CA LYS A 139 -3.80 4.65 -11.71
C LYS A 139 -3.75 4.87 -10.20
N ARG A 140 -2.76 4.28 -9.53
CA ARG A 140 -2.65 4.27 -8.05
C ARG A 140 -1.84 5.45 -7.53
N GLY A 141 -0.86 5.93 -8.29
CA GLY A 141 -0.02 7.05 -7.90
C GLY A 141 -0.77 8.38 -7.79
N VAL A 142 -1.89 8.56 -8.53
CA VAL A 142 -2.76 9.73 -8.37
C VAL A 142 -3.34 9.82 -6.96
N GLU A 143 -3.62 8.67 -6.32
CA GLU A 143 -4.16 8.60 -4.96
C GLU A 143 -3.20 9.22 -3.92
N PHE A 144 -1.89 9.19 -4.20
CA PHE A 144 -0.85 9.82 -3.37
C PHE A 144 -0.74 11.33 -3.57
N VAL A 145 -1.26 11.84 -4.69
CA VAL A 145 -1.21 13.26 -5.05
C VAL A 145 -2.46 13.99 -4.58
N ASP A 146 -3.63 13.38 -4.77
CA ASP A 146 -4.91 13.93 -4.33
C ASP A 146 -5.18 13.74 -2.82
N GLY A 147 -4.40 12.87 -2.16
CA GLY A 147 -4.46 12.62 -0.73
C GLY A 147 -5.45 11.55 -0.30
N THR A 148 -6.10 10.86 -1.24
CA THR A 148 -6.98 9.71 -0.97
C THR A 148 -6.21 8.49 -0.43
N ALA A 149 -4.92 8.39 -0.72
CA ALA A 149 -3.97 7.50 -0.07
C ALA A 149 -2.73 8.31 0.35
N PRO A 150 -2.57 8.67 1.64
CA PRO A 150 -1.51 9.60 2.05
C PRO A 150 -0.09 9.02 1.91
N GLY A 151 0.05 7.70 1.81
CA GLY A 151 1.36 7.03 1.84
C GLY A 151 1.23 5.51 1.87
N PHE A 152 2.32 4.84 2.26
CA PHE A 152 2.38 3.39 2.35
C PHE A 152 3.20 2.89 3.54
N ALA A 153 2.84 1.73 4.08
CA ALA A 153 3.66 0.95 5.00
C ALA A 153 4.44 -0.10 4.22
N ALA A 154 5.77 -0.06 4.25
CA ALA A 154 6.63 -1.11 3.71
C ALA A 154 6.90 -2.15 4.81
N ILE A 155 6.21 -3.28 4.75
CA ILE A 155 6.32 -4.36 5.74
C ILE A 155 7.32 -5.40 5.25
N LEU A 156 8.28 -5.73 6.11
CA LEU A 156 9.24 -6.81 5.89
C LEU A 156 8.96 -7.95 6.88
N GLY A 157 8.82 -9.18 6.40
CA GLY A 157 8.66 -10.37 7.24
C GLY A 157 7.21 -10.77 7.49
N ALA A 158 6.95 -11.28 8.69
CA ALA A 158 5.67 -11.82 9.10
C ALA A 158 5.34 -11.49 10.54
N ALA A 159 4.05 -11.31 10.83
CA ALA A 159 3.58 -11.12 12.20
C ALA A 159 3.64 -12.44 12.98
N PRO A 160 3.67 -12.43 14.33
CA PRO A 160 3.68 -13.65 15.13
C PRO A 160 2.47 -14.57 14.92
N SER A 161 1.32 -14.04 14.48
CA SER A 161 0.13 -14.82 14.14
C SER A 161 -0.67 -14.16 13.02
N ASN A 162 -1.54 -14.95 12.37
CA ASN A 162 -2.39 -14.48 11.27
C ASN A 162 -3.38 -13.41 11.76
N GLU A 163 -3.90 -13.53 12.98
CA GLU A 163 -4.79 -12.53 13.58
C GLU A 163 -4.12 -11.18 13.78
N ILE A 164 -2.83 -11.19 14.17
CA ILE A 164 -2.04 -9.96 14.31
C ILE A 164 -1.79 -9.33 12.95
N ALA A 165 -1.42 -10.13 11.93
CA ALA A 165 -1.24 -9.65 10.56
C ALA A 165 -2.52 -8.99 10.03
N VAL A 166 -3.68 -9.65 10.19
CA VAL A 166 -4.98 -9.10 9.78
C VAL A 166 -5.28 -7.79 10.51
N LYS A 167 -5.05 -7.73 11.82
CA LYS A 167 -5.30 -6.50 12.60
C LYS A 167 -4.43 -5.33 12.11
N ILE A 168 -3.14 -5.57 11.86
CA ILE A 168 -2.21 -4.55 11.35
C ILE A 168 -2.65 -4.10 9.95
N ALA A 169 -2.96 -5.03 9.04
CA ALA A 169 -3.42 -4.72 7.69
C ALA A 169 -4.70 -3.89 7.69
N LEU A 170 -5.71 -4.30 8.47
CA LEU A 170 -6.98 -3.58 8.59
C LEU A 170 -6.78 -2.17 9.15
N GLU A 171 -5.99 -2.02 10.22
CA GLU A 171 -5.73 -0.69 10.79
C GLU A 171 -5.00 0.23 9.80
N LEU A 172 -4.09 -0.29 8.98
CA LEU A 172 -3.44 0.47 7.91
C LEU A 172 -4.41 0.86 6.79
N GLN A 173 -5.30 -0.05 6.39
CA GLN A 173 -6.35 0.19 5.39
C GLN A 173 -7.36 1.25 5.86
N GLU A 174 -7.79 1.21 7.13
CA GLU A 174 -8.67 2.21 7.74
C GLU A 174 -8.04 3.62 7.78
N LYS A 175 -6.71 3.68 7.82
CA LYS A 175 -5.93 4.92 7.70
C LYS A 175 -5.61 5.28 6.25
N ASN A 176 -6.22 4.58 5.29
CA ASN A 176 -6.08 4.77 3.85
C ASN A 176 -4.67 4.55 3.30
N LEU A 177 -3.81 3.83 4.02
CA LEU A 177 -2.45 3.56 3.59
C LEU A 177 -2.40 2.34 2.68
N TYR A 178 -1.49 2.38 1.70
CA TYR A 178 -1.04 1.16 1.03
C TYR A 178 -0.19 0.31 1.96
N VAL A 179 -0.28 -1.00 1.85
CA VAL A 179 0.56 -1.96 2.57
C VAL A 179 1.36 -2.73 1.54
N PHE A 180 2.66 -2.47 1.51
CA PHE A 180 3.61 -3.07 0.60
C PHE A 180 4.38 -4.15 1.36
N MET A 181 4.12 -5.42 1.05
CA MET A 181 4.62 -6.57 1.82
C MET A 181 5.72 -7.28 1.05
N CYS A 182 6.88 -7.48 1.69
CA CYS A 182 7.96 -8.31 1.18
C CYS A 182 8.68 -9.06 2.30
N ALA A 183 9.64 -9.90 1.91
CA ALA A 183 10.47 -10.73 2.80
C ALA A 183 9.70 -11.77 3.63
N ASP A 184 10.31 -12.94 3.81
CA ASP A 184 9.85 -13.93 4.78
C ASP A 184 10.54 -13.73 6.13
N HIS A 185 9.87 -14.20 7.17
CA HIS A 185 10.46 -14.42 8.48
C HIS A 185 10.17 -15.86 8.88
N GLU A 186 11.24 -16.66 9.04
CA GLU A 186 11.15 -18.09 9.38
C GLU A 186 10.27 -18.90 8.39
N GLY A 187 10.34 -18.57 7.08
CA GLY A 187 9.60 -19.25 6.03
C GLY A 187 8.14 -18.87 5.91
N LYS A 188 7.70 -17.79 6.58
CA LYS A 188 6.35 -17.23 6.44
C LYS A 188 6.41 -15.78 6.01
N THR A 189 5.47 -15.36 5.16
CA THR A 189 5.31 -13.96 4.75
C THR A 189 3.97 -13.40 5.25
N MET A 190 3.90 -12.10 5.52
CA MET A 190 2.62 -11.47 5.86
C MET A 190 1.56 -11.65 4.77
N SER A 191 1.95 -11.66 3.49
CA SER A 191 1.05 -11.92 2.36
C SER A 191 0.34 -13.28 2.48
N GLU A 192 1.07 -14.34 2.81
CA GLU A 192 0.50 -15.68 3.03
C GLU A 192 -0.41 -15.71 4.26
N GLN A 193 -0.01 -15.06 5.36
CA GLN A 193 -0.84 -14.97 6.57
C GLN A 193 -2.21 -14.33 6.30
N LEU A 194 -2.24 -13.30 5.46
CA LEU A 194 -3.48 -12.63 5.07
C LEU A 194 -4.36 -13.53 4.20
N ILE A 195 -3.78 -14.25 3.24
CA ILE A 195 -4.53 -15.20 2.40
C ILE A 195 -5.08 -16.36 3.24
N GLU A 196 -4.27 -16.93 4.14
CA GLU A 196 -4.70 -17.99 5.06
C GLU A 196 -5.86 -17.54 5.96
N ALA A 197 -5.90 -16.26 6.31
CA ALA A 197 -6.98 -15.65 7.08
C ALA A 197 -8.18 -15.20 6.22
N GLY A 198 -8.18 -15.46 4.91
CA GLY A 198 -9.27 -15.11 4.00
C GLY A 198 -9.34 -13.64 3.60
N VAL A 199 -8.26 -12.87 3.78
CA VAL A 199 -8.19 -11.46 3.37
C VAL A 199 -7.77 -11.36 1.90
N GLN A 200 -8.52 -10.56 1.12
CA GLN A 200 -8.19 -10.29 -0.27
C GLN A 200 -7.00 -9.34 -0.38
N ILE A 201 -5.93 -9.79 -1.03
CA ILE A 201 -4.74 -8.97 -1.33
C ILE A 201 -4.72 -8.57 -2.81
N GLY A 202 -4.02 -7.48 -3.12
CA GLY A 202 -3.91 -6.91 -4.46
C GLY A 202 -3.77 -5.39 -4.45
N TRP A 203 -3.49 -4.81 -5.62
CA TRP A 203 -3.53 -3.36 -5.81
C TRP A 203 -4.90 -2.75 -5.51
N PRO A 204 -6.05 -3.38 -5.86
CA PRO A 204 -7.37 -2.82 -5.56
C PRO A 204 -7.71 -2.75 -4.08
N THR A 205 -7.20 -3.68 -3.25
CA THR A 205 -7.42 -3.67 -1.79
C THR A 205 -6.32 -2.91 -1.04
N ARG A 206 -5.36 -2.33 -1.76
CA ARG A 206 -4.16 -1.66 -1.23
C ARG A 206 -3.22 -2.55 -0.41
N LEU A 207 -3.40 -3.88 -0.44
CA LEU A 207 -2.54 -4.87 0.20
C LEU A 207 -1.67 -5.55 -0.87
N VAL A 208 -0.51 -4.96 -1.18
CA VAL A 208 0.33 -5.36 -2.31
C VAL A 208 1.42 -6.32 -1.86
N SER A 209 1.40 -7.53 -2.39
CA SER A 209 2.41 -8.56 -2.13
C SER A 209 3.53 -8.46 -3.17
N PHE A 210 4.69 -7.93 -2.79
CA PHE A 210 5.77 -7.64 -3.73
C PHE A 210 6.65 -8.84 -4.04
N GLY A 211 7.08 -9.58 -3.02
CA GLY A 211 7.93 -10.76 -3.22
C GLY A 211 8.36 -11.39 -1.89
N PRO A 212 8.77 -12.67 -1.90
CA PRO A 212 9.14 -13.38 -0.67
C PRO A 212 10.53 -12.99 -0.13
N SER A 213 11.33 -12.26 -0.92
CA SER A 213 12.69 -11.85 -0.55
C SER A 213 12.73 -10.40 -0.07
N TYR A 214 13.69 -10.07 0.79
CA TYR A 214 13.97 -8.68 1.20
C TYR A 214 14.36 -7.79 0.02
N THR A 215 14.94 -8.37 -1.04
CA THR A 215 15.29 -7.67 -2.29
C THR A 215 14.07 -7.03 -2.96
N ALA A 216 12.86 -7.54 -2.74
CA ALA A 216 11.62 -6.98 -3.28
C ALA A 216 11.22 -5.63 -2.61
N ALA A 217 11.93 -5.19 -1.57
CA ALA A 217 11.76 -3.85 -0.99
C ALA A 217 12.00 -2.73 -2.02
N VAL A 218 12.81 -2.99 -3.06
CA VAL A 218 13.03 -2.04 -4.16
C VAL A 218 11.77 -1.71 -4.93
N PHE A 219 10.75 -2.58 -4.96
CA PHE A 219 9.50 -2.25 -5.65
C PHE A 219 8.74 -1.14 -4.91
N ALA A 220 8.81 -1.11 -3.57
CA ALA A 220 8.24 -0.03 -2.76
C ALA A 220 8.97 1.30 -3.00
N MET A 221 10.31 1.28 -2.92
CA MET A 221 11.13 2.49 -3.12
C MET A 221 11.12 2.96 -4.56
N GLY A 222 11.10 2.04 -5.53
CA GLY A 222 10.95 2.32 -6.95
C GLY A 222 9.58 2.91 -7.28
N PHE A 223 8.50 2.48 -6.61
CA PHE A 223 7.19 3.14 -6.72
C PHE A 223 7.25 4.59 -6.24
N ALA A 224 7.82 4.83 -5.06
CA ALA A 224 7.96 6.17 -4.47
C ALA A 224 8.82 7.10 -5.36
N THR A 225 9.93 6.58 -5.86
CA THR A 225 10.85 7.30 -6.77
C THR A 225 10.16 7.67 -8.07
N ARG A 226 9.34 6.77 -8.64
CA ARG A 226 8.55 7.06 -9.84
C ARG A 226 7.42 8.05 -9.59
N ALA A 227 6.75 7.98 -8.44
CA ALA A 227 5.73 8.96 -8.09
C ALA A 227 6.30 10.40 -8.11
N ALA A 228 7.52 10.59 -7.58
CA ALA A 228 8.22 11.87 -7.65
C ALA A 228 8.52 12.32 -9.09
N MET A 229 8.93 11.40 -9.98
CA MET A 229 9.20 11.72 -11.39
C MET A 229 7.91 12.01 -12.18
N SER A 230 6.91 11.13 -12.08
CA SER A 230 5.67 11.22 -12.85
C SER A 230 4.77 12.38 -12.42
N PHE A 231 4.60 12.60 -11.10
CA PHE A 231 3.67 13.59 -10.58
C PHE A 231 4.36 14.82 -10.00
N GLY A 232 5.58 14.65 -9.47
CA GLY A 232 6.40 15.76 -8.98
C GLY A 232 7.20 16.49 -10.07
N GLY A 233 7.25 15.94 -11.29
CA GLY A 233 8.02 16.49 -12.41
C GLY A 233 9.53 16.50 -12.15
N VAL A 234 10.01 15.65 -11.24
CA VAL A 234 11.43 15.54 -10.91
C VAL A 234 12.18 14.90 -12.07
N GLN A 235 13.31 15.49 -12.46
CA GLN A 235 14.13 14.98 -13.56
C GLN A 235 14.97 13.78 -13.09
N PRO A 236 15.21 12.77 -13.95
CA PRO A 236 16.12 11.68 -13.66
C PRO A 236 17.52 12.19 -13.28
N GLY A 237 18.12 11.61 -12.23
CA GLY A 237 19.42 12.04 -11.69
C GLY A 237 19.37 13.23 -10.73
N ASP A 238 18.24 13.95 -10.61
CA ASP A 238 18.03 14.95 -9.56
C ASP A 238 17.61 14.28 -8.24
N PHE A 239 18.54 13.52 -7.66
CA PHE A 239 18.30 12.75 -6.44
C PHE A 239 17.82 13.64 -5.28
N ALA A 240 18.38 14.85 -5.15
CA ALA A 240 18.06 15.74 -4.04
C ALA A 240 16.59 16.18 -4.07
N ARG A 241 16.06 16.52 -5.26
CA ARG A 241 14.66 16.86 -5.42
C ARG A 241 13.75 15.63 -5.29
N ASN A 242 14.21 14.46 -5.75
CA ASN A 242 13.47 13.21 -5.61
C ASN A 242 13.27 12.83 -4.13
N LEU A 243 14.36 12.80 -3.35
CA LEU A 243 14.32 12.49 -1.92
C LEU A 243 13.51 13.51 -1.14
N ARG A 244 13.63 14.81 -1.45
CA ARG A 244 12.82 15.86 -0.82
C ARG A 244 11.33 15.73 -1.14
N TYR A 245 10.97 15.43 -2.39
CA TYR A 245 9.58 15.18 -2.76
C TYR A 245 8.99 14.03 -1.93
N ASN A 246 9.71 12.90 -1.85
CA ASN A 246 9.26 11.74 -1.09
C ASN A 246 9.08 12.05 0.40
N LYS A 247 10.07 12.72 1.00
CA LYS A 247 10.01 13.18 2.39
C LYS A 247 8.79 14.06 2.67
N ASP A 248 8.46 14.97 1.77
CA ASP A 248 7.44 16.00 2.03
C ASP A 248 6.02 15.59 1.55
N ARG A 249 5.91 14.66 0.60
CA ARG A 249 4.63 14.31 -0.05
C ARG A 249 4.16 12.88 0.20
N ILE A 250 5.05 11.91 0.38
CA ILE A 250 4.69 10.50 0.49
C ILE A 250 4.88 10.06 1.93
N PHE A 251 3.80 9.87 2.68
CA PHE A 251 3.83 9.51 4.09
C PHE A 251 4.10 8.01 4.29
N ALA A 252 5.30 7.57 3.93
CA ALA A 252 5.71 6.18 4.04
C ALA A 252 6.65 5.90 5.22
N PHE A 253 6.64 4.65 5.68
CA PHE A 253 7.50 4.12 6.74
C PHE A 253 7.79 2.63 6.52
N ALA A 254 8.93 2.17 7.00
CA ALA A 254 9.29 0.75 7.05
C ALA A 254 8.83 0.12 8.38
N MET A 255 8.32 -1.10 8.33
CA MET A 255 7.84 -1.85 9.47
C MET A 255 8.33 -3.30 9.38
N PRO A 256 9.57 -3.58 9.85
CA PRO A 256 10.01 -4.96 9.97
C PRO A 256 9.22 -5.66 11.07
N LEU A 257 8.68 -6.83 10.74
CA LEU A 257 7.99 -7.74 11.63
C LEU A 257 8.83 -9.02 11.76
N GLY A 258 9.48 -9.18 12.90
CA GLY A 258 10.40 -10.28 13.18
C GLY A 258 11.86 -9.87 13.29
N THR A 259 12.74 -10.87 13.26
CA THR A 259 14.19 -10.69 13.47
C THR A 259 14.83 -9.85 12.36
N VAL A 260 15.35 -8.68 12.72
CA VAL A 260 16.03 -7.77 11.80
C VAL A 260 17.45 -8.25 11.53
N THR A 261 17.71 -8.74 10.31
CA THR A 261 19.05 -9.14 9.86
C THR A 261 19.90 -7.93 9.44
N ASP A 262 21.20 -8.14 9.23
CA ASP A 262 22.10 -7.10 8.71
C ASP A 262 21.61 -6.54 7.37
N GLU A 263 21.05 -7.39 6.50
CA GLU A 263 20.42 -7.00 5.23
C GLU A 263 19.23 -6.06 5.48
N TRP A 264 18.33 -6.41 6.40
CA TRP A 264 17.19 -5.55 6.72
C TRP A 264 17.61 -4.20 7.32
N TYR A 265 18.70 -4.16 8.11
CA TYR A 265 19.29 -2.90 8.55
C TYR A 265 19.78 -2.05 7.38
N ALA A 266 20.32 -2.67 6.33
CA ALA A 266 20.75 -1.96 5.13
C ALA A 266 19.55 -1.39 4.35
N ASN A 267 18.47 -2.15 4.20
CA ASN A 267 17.22 -1.68 3.60
C ASN A 267 16.59 -0.54 4.41
N ALA A 268 16.59 -0.65 5.74
CA ALA A 268 16.12 0.41 6.63
C ALA A 268 16.96 1.69 6.50
N ALA A 269 18.30 1.57 6.44
CA ALA A 269 19.19 2.69 6.17
C ALA A 269 18.92 3.34 4.80
N GLY A 270 18.62 2.51 3.79
CA GLY A 270 18.17 2.98 2.48
C GLY A 270 16.88 3.79 2.59
N ALA A 271 15.85 3.25 3.25
CA ALA A 271 14.55 3.90 3.39
C ALA A 271 14.64 5.25 4.11
N ILE A 272 15.56 5.39 5.07
CA ILE A 272 15.82 6.65 5.76
C ILE A 272 16.24 7.75 4.78
N ASN A 273 16.96 7.46 3.68
CA ASN A 273 17.30 8.47 2.67
C ASN A 273 16.05 9.14 2.06
N TRP A 274 14.96 8.39 1.87
CA TRP A 274 13.67 8.91 1.39
C TRP A 274 12.89 9.68 2.48
N GLY A 275 13.44 9.76 3.69
CA GLY A 275 12.77 10.33 4.86
C GLY A 275 11.78 9.37 5.51
N PHE A 276 11.83 8.07 5.18
CA PHE A 276 10.92 7.06 5.71
C PHE A 276 11.50 6.44 6.98
N PRO A 277 10.83 6.61 8.14
CA PRO A 277 11.30 6.05 9.40
C PRO A 277 11.07 4.54 9.45
N THR A 278 11.81 3.85 10.31
CA THR A 278 11.66 2.41 10.59
C THR A 278 11.04 2.21 11.97
N ILE A 279 9.99 1.40 12.04
CA ILE A 279 9.28 1.06 13.29
C ILE A 279 9.28 -0.46 13.44
N ALA A 280 10.10 -0.95 14.37
CA ALA A 280 10.29 -2.38 14.59
C ALA A 280 9.47 -2.89 15.79
N ASP A 281 8.97 -4.12 15.68
CA ASP A 281 8.34 -4.84 16.79
C ASP A 281 9.37 -5.46 17.74
N THR A 282 10.58 -5.75 17.26
CA THR A 282 11.67 -6.34 18.03
C THR A 282 12.53 -5.31 18.78
N PRO A 283 13.23 -5.71 19.87
CA PRO A 283 14.08 -4.83 20.67
C PRO A 283 15.44 -4.61 20.00
N ILE A 284 15.44 -3.89 18.89
CA ILE A 284 16.64 -3.40 18.21
C ILE A 284 17.12 -2.07 18.82
N PRO A 285 18.36 -1.62 18.57
CA PRO A 285 18.77 -0.27 18.96
C PRO A 285 17.94 0.82 18.26
N GLU A 286 18.05 2.07 18.70
CA GLU A 286 17.28 3.19 18.14
C GLU A 286 18.15 4.27 17.48
N ILE A 287 17.53 5.03 16.58
CA ILE A 287 18.07 6.26 15.99
C ILE A 287 17.02 7.35 16.15
N LEU A 288 17.05 7.98 17.32
CA LEU A 288 16.16 9.06 17.72
C LEU A 288 16.47 10.47 17.18
N PRO A 289 17.66 10.77 16.61
CA PRO A 289 17.87 12.05 15.94
C PRO A 289 16.79 12.33 14.88
N THR A 290 16.61 13.61 14.58
CA THR A 290 15.67 14.08 13.55
C THR A 290 16.43 14.74 12.39
N GLY A 291 15.73 15.11 11.32
CA GLY A 291 16.27 15.96 10.25
C GLY A 291 16.20 15.34 8.87
N ILE A 292 16.33 14.02 8.76
CA ILE A 292 16.05 13.29 7.50
C ILE A 292 14.60 12.85 7.51
N CYS A 293 14.21 12.00 8.47
CA CYS A 293 12.82 11.76 8.82
C CYS A 293 12.22 12.99 9.53
N THR A 294 10.88 13.05 9.57
CA THR A 294 10.13 14.10 10.29
C THR A 294 10.48 14.13 11.78
N TYR A 295 10.42 12.95 12.41
CA TYR A 295 10.81 12.73 13.79
C TYR A 295 11.95 11.69 13.85
N GLU A 296 11.81 10.63 14.64
CA GLU A 296 12.83 9.61 14.83
C GLU A 296 13.05 8.77 13.54
N HIS A 297 14.30 8.40 13.26
CA HIS A 297 14.63 7.54 12.12
C HIS A 297 14.32 6.07 12.39
N VAL A 298 14.59 5.59 13.62
CA VAL A 298 14.37 4.19 14.02
C VAL A 298 13.79 4.17 15.43
N VAL A 299 12.59 3.59 15.55
CA VAL A 299 11.88 3.31 16.81
C VAL A 299 11.74 1.80 16.98
N SER A 300 11.99 1.31 18.19
CA SER A 300 12.10 -0.12 18.47
C SER A 300 11.11 -0.62 19.51
N ASN A 301 10.98 -1.95 19.61
CA ASN A 301 10.23 -2.65 20.66
C ASN A 301 8.77 -2.16 20.81
N VAL A 302 8.12 -1.88 19.68
CA VAL A 302 6.75 -1.37 19.68
C VAL A 302 5.76 -2.54 19.69
N PRO A 303 4.85 -2.61 20.67
CA PRO A 303 3.81 -3.65 20.70
C PRO A 303 2.95 -3.65 19.43
N HIS A 304 2.59 -4.84 18.93
CA HIS A 304 1.81 -4.98 17.68
C HIS A 304 0.44 -4.29 17.72
N ASP A 305 -0.17 -4.14 18.89
CA ASP A 305 -1.44 -3.42 19.06
C ASP A 305 -1.30 -1.89 18.97
N LYS A 306 -0.07 -1.37 18.96
CA LYS A 306 0.24 0.07 18.91
C LYS A 306 1.17 0.44 17.77
N ILE A 307 1.71 -0.54 17.05
CA ILE A 307 2.77 -0.34 16.05
C ILE A 307 2.32 0.59 14.92
N VAL A 308 1.08 0.44 14.45
CA VAL A 308 0.51 1.29 13.40
C VAL A 308 0.31 2.72 13.89
N ALA A 309 -0.29 2.90 15.07
CA ALA A 309 -0.46 4.22 15.68
C ALA A 309 0.88 4.95 15.90
N ARG A 310 1.91 4.23 16.37
CA ARG A 310 3.26 4.77 16.55
C ARG A 310 3.91 5.12 15.22
N ALA A 311 3.77 4.29 14.19
CA ALA A 311 4.32 4.57 12.87
C ALA A 311 3.72 5.84 12.23
N VAL A 312 2.40 6.01 12.36
CA VAL A 312 1.66 7.19 11.90
C VAL A 312 2.14 8.45 12.61
N GLU A 313 2.33 8.37 13.94
CA GLU A 313 2.86 9.47 14.76
C GLU A 313 4.27 9.86 14.34
N VAL A 314 5.20 8.90 14.27
CA VAL A 314 6.63 9.12 13.93
C VAL A 314 6.79 9.63 12.50
N ARG A 315 5.92 9.22 11.58
CA ARG A 315 5.92 9.76 10.21
C ARG A 315 5.32 11.17 10.13
N GLY A 316 4.53 11.57 11.11
CA GLY A 316 3.81 12.85 11.16
C GLY A 316 2.54 12.86 10.30
N LEU A 317 1.93 11.69 10.08
CA LEU A 317 0.71 11.56 9.30
C LEU A 317 -0.51 11.96 10.16
N LYS A 318 -1.27 12.95 9.71
CA LYS A 318 -2.55 13.33 10.32
C LYS A 318 -3.68 12.55 9.66
N VAL A 319 -4.20 11.53 10.33
CA VAL A 319 -5.32 10.73 9.81
C VAL A 319 -6.65 11.24 10.36
N SER A 320 -7.60 11.53 9.48
CA SER A 320 -9.01 11.73 9.84
C SER A 320 -9.77 10.42 9.62
N VAL A 321 -9.87 9.58 10.66
CA VAL A 321 -10.72 8.38 10.60
C VAL A 321 -12.15 8.81 10.91
N THR A 322 -13.05 8.61 9.94
CA THR A 322 -14.48 8.86 10.17
C THR A 322 -15.08 7.59 10.76
N LYS A 323 -15.46 7.63 12.03
CA LYS A 323 -16.15 6.51 12.67
C LYS A 323 -17.62 6.53 12.23
N ILE A 324 -18.00 5.57 11.41
CA ILE A 324 -19.41 5.31 11.08
C ILE A 324 -19.91 4.20 12.00
N ASP A 325 -21.12 4.33 12.53
CA ASP A 325 -21.73 3.35 13.44
C ASP A 325 -22.26 2.11 12.68
N ILE A 326 -21.31 1.34 12.15
CA ILE A 326 -21.52 0.07 11.45
C ILE A 326 -20.57 -1.01 11.99
N PRO A 327 -20.93 -2.29 11.89
CA PRO A 327 -20.09 -3.39 12.39
C PRO A 327 -18.89 -3.70 11.48
N MET A 328 -18.81 -3.05 10.31
CA MET A 328 -17.78 -3.30 9.30
C MET A 328 -16.75 -2.17 9.28
N SER A 329 -15.53 -2.52 8.89
CA SER A 329 -14.49 -1.54 8.55
C SER A 329 -14.96 -0.68 7.37
N TYR A 330 -14.56 0.59 7.36
CA TYR A 330 -14.98 1.55 6.34
C TYR A 330 -13.79 2.34 5.79
N GLY A 331 -13.63 2.36 4.47
CA GLY A 331 -12.65 3.20 3.80
C GLY A 331 -12.39 2.84 2.33
N PRO A 332 -11.79 3.76 1.57
CA PRO A 332 -11.35 3.56 0.18
C PRO A 332 -10.62 2.25 -0.12
N ALA A 333 -9.88 1.71 0.84
CA ALA A 333 -9.14 0.46 0.66
C ALA A 333 -10.04 -0.76 0.37
N PHE A 334 -11.32 -0.73 0.76
CA PHE A 334 -12.25 -1.84 0.57
C PHE A 334 -13.00 -1.76 -0.78
N GLU A 335 -12.89 -0.64 -1.51
CA GLU A 335 -13.62 -0.42 -2.76
C GLU A 335 -13.33 -1.48 -3.83
N GLY A 336 -12.09 -2.00 -3.83
CA GLY A 336 -11.64 -3.00 -4.79
C GLY A 336 -12.03 -4.45 -4.47
N GLU A 337 -12.67 -4.72 -3.32
CA GLU A 337 -13.05 -6.08 -2.93
C GLU A 337 -14.05 -6.69 -3.91
N ARG A 338 -13.86 -7.98 -4.24
CA ARG A 338 -14.77 -8.70 -5.13
C ARG A 338 -15.50 -9.78 -4.38
N ILE A 339 -16.83 -9.80 -4.49
CA ILE A 339 -17.66 -10.85 -3.89
C ILE A 339 -18.00 -11.88 -4.96
N ARG A 340 -17.35 -13.04 -4.87
CA ARG A 340 -17.57 -14.19 -5.76
C ARG A 340 -18.80 -14.98 -5.29
N LYS A 341 -19.26 -15.92 -6.13
CA LYS A 341 -20.45 -16.73 -5.83
C LYS A 341 -20.32 -17.52 -4.53
N ASP A 342 -19.12 -18.03 -4.23
CA ASP A 342 -18.89 -18.89 -3.07
C ASP A 342 -18.96 -18.10 -1.76
N ASP A 343 -18.64 -16.80 -1.80
CA ASP A 343 -18.66 -15.89 -0.65
C ASP A 343 -19.95 -15.05 -0.58
N LEU A 344 -20.87 -15.22 -1.54
CA LEU A 344 -22.08 -14.42 -1.67
C LEU A 344 -23.13 -14.87 -0.64
N TYR A 345 -23.65 -13.93 0.15
CA TYR A 345 -24.80 -14.16 1.02
C TYR A 345 -26.09 -13.59 0.41
N PHE A 346 -26.05 -12.35 -0.06
CA PHE A 346 -27.22 -11.64 -0.60
C PHE A 346 -26.85 -10.90 -1.88
N GLU A 347 -27.79 -10.86 -2.83
CA GLU A 347 -27.62 -10.16 -4.12
C GLU A 347 -28.91 -9.46 -4.55
N CYS A 348 -28.82 -8.21 -4.97
CA CYS A 348 -29.93 -7.47 -5.57
C CYS A 348 -29.50 -6.66 -6.80
N GLY A 349 -30.36 -6.52 -7.79
CA GLY A 349 -30.04 -5.79 -9.02
C GLY A 349 -29.30 -6.65 -10.05
N GLY A 350 -28.46 -6.02 -10.89
CA GLY A 350 -27.60 -6.72 -11.86
C GLY A 350 -28.36 -7.58 -12.89
N GLY A 351 -29.60 -7.20 -13.22
CA GLY A 351 -30.49 -7.95 -14.12
C GLY A 351 -31.09 -9.22 -13.51
N ARG A 352 -30.85 -9.51 -12.22
CA ARG A 352 -31.43 -10.66 -11.51
C ARG A 352 -32.68 -10.30 -10.73
N THR A 353 -32.69 -9.13 -10.10
CA THR A 353 -33.85 -8.52 -9.44
C THR A 353 -33.92 -7.04 -9.78
N LEU A 354 -35.02 -6.37 -9.41
CA LEU A 354 -35.11 -4.92 -9.51
C LEU A 354 -34.23 -4.28 -8.44
N GLY A 355 -33.28 -3.45 -8.86
CA GLY A 355 -32.45 -2.64 -7.98
C GLY A 355 -32.60 -1.18 -8.38
N VAL A 356 -32.92 -0.31 -7.42
CA VAL A 356 -32.95 1.14 -7.63
C VAL A 356 -32.20 1.86 -6.53
N GLU A 357 -31.37 2.83 -6.88
CA GLU A 357 -30.88 3.87 -5.98
C GLU A 357 -31.32 5.23 -6.50
N LEU A 358 -31.72 6.12 -5.60
CA LEU A 358 -32.22 7.45 -5.96
C LEU A 358 -31.93 8.44 -4.82
N THR A 359 -31.30 9.56 -5.15
CA THR A 359 -31.22 10.72 -4.25
C THR A 359 -32.23 11.77 -4.69
N VAL A 360 -33.05 12.27 -3.76
CA VAL A 360 -34.09 13.28 -4.05
C VAL A 360 -34.03 14.41 -3.04
N SER A 361 -34.10 15.64 -3.53
CA SER A 361 -34.23 16.83 -2.67
C SER A 361 -35.67 16.99 -2.18
N LYS A 362 -35.80 17.37 -0.90
CA LYS A 362 -37.07 17.60 -0.20
C LYS A 362 -37.05 18.93 0.54
N ASP A 363 -38.22 19.42 0.92
CA ASP A 363 -38.30 20.56 1.82
C ASP A 363 -37.79 20.18 3.22
N MET A 364 -37.17 21.13 3.91
CA MET A 364 -36.63 20.93 5.27
C MET A 364 -37.66 20.43 6.29
N SER A 365 -38.96 20.64 6.04
CA SER A 365 -40.06 20.16 6.89
C SER A 365 -40.51 18.72 6.58
N GLU A 366 -40.06 18.16 5.45
CA GLU A 366 -40.46 16.83 4.98
C GLU A 366 -39.46 15.75 5.38
N VAL A 367 -38.26 16.12 5.84
CA VAL A 367 -37.20 15.19 6.24
C VAL A 367 -36.93 15.23 7.74
N GLU A 368 -36.58 14.08 8.30
CA GLU A 368 -36.10 13.94 9.68
C GLU A 368 -34.62 13.53 9.62
N ASP A 369 -33.73 14.39 10.13
CA ASP A 369 -32.29 14.13 10.06
C ASP A 369 -31.90 12.86 10.82
N GLY A 370 -31.08 12.03 10.17
CA GLY A 370 -30.65 10.74 10.72
C GLY A 370 -31.70 9.63 10.71
N LYS A 371 -32.91 9.88 10.18
CA LYS A 371 -33.94 8.84 10.07
C LYS A 371 -33.52 7.78 9.04
N VAL A 372 -33.36 6.55 9.50
CA VAL A 372 -33.12 5.38 8.64
C VAL A 372 -34.28 4.40 8.83
N GLU A 373 -35.01 4.15 7.74
CA GLU A 373 -36.16 3.26 7.72
C GLU A 373 -35.89 2.09 6.76
N MET A 374 -36.12 0.85 7.23
CA MET A 374 -36.01 -0.35 6.40
C MET A 374 -37.40 -0.96 6.27
N VAL A 375 -37.93 -0.95 5.04
CA VAL A 375 -39.24 -1.52 4.71
C VAL A 375 -39.04 -2.83 3.93
N GLY A 376 -39.44 -3.94 4.53
CA GLY A 376 -39.26 -5.29 3.97
C GLY A 376 -38.51 -6.21 4.93
N PRO A 377 -37.95 -7.32 4.44
CA PRO A 377 -37.02 -8.15 5.21
C PRO A 377 -35.58 -7.60 5.14
N ASP A 378 -34.88 -7.60 6.28
CA ASP A 378 -33.44 -7.27 6.37
C ASP A 378 -32.59 -8.57 6.31
N LEU A 379 -31.25 -8.47 6.35
CA LEU A 379 -30.34 -9.61 6.13
C LEU A 379 -30.47 -10.72 7.18
N ASP A 380 -30.91 -10.40 8.40
CA ASP A 380 -31.19 -11.36 9.47
C ASP A 380 -32.49 -12.15 9.26
N GLN A 381 -33.31 -11.75 8.29
CA GLN A 381 -34.62 -12.35 7.97
C GLN A 381 -34.62 -13.10 6.64
N VAL A 382 -33.53 -13.07 5.89
CA VAL A 382 -33.37 -13.73 4.59
C VAL A 382 -32.34 -14.84 4.67
N LYS A 383 -32.42 -15.80 3.76
CA LYS A 383 -31.51 -16.94 3.69
C LYS A 383 -30.33 -16.62 2.78
N GLU A 384 -29.22 -17.30 3.03
CA GLU A 384 -28.07 -17.28 2.13
C GLU A 384 -28.48 -17.66 0.70
N GLY A 385 -28.06 -16.84 -0.27
CA GLY A 385 -28.36 -17.00 -1.68
C GLY A 385 -29.69 -16.37 -2.12
N ASP A 386 -30.47 -15.80 -1.19
CA ASP A 386 -31.69 -15.09 -1.54
C ASP A 386 -31.40 -13.87 -2.42
N LYS A 387 -32.34 -13.64 -3.34
CA LYS A 387 -32.32 -12.52 -4.27
C LYS A 387 -33.60 -11.74 -4.09
N LEU A 388 -33.50 -10.52 -3.59
CA LEU A 388 -34.64 -9.65 -3.37
C LEU A 388 -34.53 -8.38 -4.22
N PRO A 389 -35.66 -7.76 -4.57
CA PRO A 389 -35.62 -6.39 -5.04
C PRO A 389 -35.16 -5.48 -3.89
N PHE A 390 -34.39 -4.45 -4.21
CA PHE A 390 -33.91 -3.47 -3.24
C PHE A 390 -34.01 -2.06 -3.82
N ALA A 391 -34.52 -1.14 -3.00
CA ALA A 391 -34.58 0.27 -3.33
C ALA A 391 -33.91 1.07 -2.21
N MET A 392 -32.92 1.87 -2.59
CA MET A 392 -32.27 2.82 -1.69
C MET A 392 -32.70 4.23 -2.07
N LEU A 393 -33.64 4.77 -1.30
CA LEU A 393 -34.09 6.15 -1.43
C LEU A 393 -33.36 7.00 -0.39
N ILE A 394 -32.67 8.05 -0.84
CA ILE A 394 -31.97 8.98 0.03
C ILE A 394 -32.62 10.35 -0.15
N GLU A 395 -33.36 10.77 0.85
CA GLU A 395 -33.99 12.08 0.88
C GLU A 395 -33.06 13.08 1.56
N VAL A 396 -32.74 14.17 0.87
CA VAL A 396 -31.83 15.19 1.35
C VAL A 396 -32.53 16.55 1.37
N ALA A 397 -32.21 17.37 2.37
CA ALA A 397 -32.63 18.76 2.42
C ALA A 397 -31.45 19.60 2.89
N GLY A 398 -31.34 20.81 2.35
CA GLY A 398 -30.28 21.75 2.72
C GLY A 398 -30.53 23.12 2.13
N ARG A 399 -30.03 24.17 2.78
CA ARG A 399 -30.32 25.56 2.35
C ARG A 399 -29.75 25.91 0.97
N GLN A 400 -28.67 25.23 0.59
CA GLN A 400 -28.00 25.40 -0.70
C GLN A 400 -28.27 24.23 -1.65
N MET A 401 -29.11 23.27 -1.25
CA MET A 401 -29.45 22.11 -2.07
C MET A 401 -30.26 22.54 -3.29
N GLN A 402 -29.97 21.94 -4.44
CA GLN A 402 -30.64 22.18 -5.72
C GLN A 402 -30.86 20.83 -6.43
N SER A 403 -31.89 20.74 -7.26
CA SER A 403 -32.17 19.53 -8.05
C SER A 403 -30.99 19.10 -8.91
N ASP A 404 -30.18 20.05 -9.38
CA ASP A 404 -29.01 19.80 -10.22
C ASP A 404 -27.87 19.09 -9.45
N PHE A 405 -27.90 19.08 -8.12
CA PHE A 405 -26.95 18.37 -7.27
C PHE A 405 -27.36 16.92 -6.98
N GLU A 406 -28.63 16.56 -7.20
CA GLU A 406 -29.11 15.18 -6.97
C GLU A 406 -28.28 14.13 -7.74
N PRO A 407 -27.98 14.31 -9.04
CA PRO A 407 -27.18 13.33 -9.78
C PRO A 407 -25.71 13.29 -9.31
N ILE A 408 -25.20 14.38 -8.73
CA ILE A 408 -23.81 14.44 -8.22
C ILE A 408 -23.70 13.59 -6.95
N LEU A 409 -24.65 13.75 -6.02
CA LEU A 409 -24.76 12.95 -4.80
C LEU A 409 -25.00 11.47 -5.14
N GLU A 410 -25.95 11.20 -6.05
CA GLU A 410 -26.31 9.85 -6.48
C GLU A 410 -25.09 9.09 -7.04
N ARG A 411 -24.21 9.76 -7.80
CA ARG A 411 -22.98 9.15 -8.30
C ARG A 411 -22.02 8.71 -7.18
N GLN A 412 -22.04 9.37 -6.02
CA GLN A 412 -21.19 9.01 -4.88
C GLN A 412 -21.67 7.75 -4.18
N ILE A 413 -22.94 7.37 -4.31
CA ILE A 413 -23.47 6.13 -3.72
C ILE A 413 -22.58 4.95 -4.07
N HIS A 414 -22.12 4.89 -5.33
CA HIS A 414 -21.24 3.82 -5.77
C HIS A 414 -19.96 3.71 -4.94
N HIS A 415 -19.26 4.82 -4.73
CA HIS A 415 -18.03 4.83 -3.94
C HIS A 415 -18.31 4.57 -2.46
N LEU A 416 -19.31 5.27 -1.90
CA LEU A 416 -19.62 5.22 -0.48
C LEU A 416 -20.09 3.83 -0.02
N VAL A 417 -20.84 3.10 -0.85
CA VAL A 417 -21.26 1.72 -0.55
C VAL A 417 -20.08 0.74 -0.66
N ASN A 418 -19.24 0.88 -1.69
CA ASN A 418 -18.07 0.01 -1.86
C ASN A 418 -16.97 0.25 -0.80
N TYR A 419 -16.99 1.39 -0.10
CA TYR A 419 -16.06 1.62 1.03
C TYR A 419 -16.40 0.78 2.26
N VAL A 420 -17.57 0.14 2.31
CA VAL A 420 -17.91 -0.82 3.36
C VAL A 420 -17.26 -2.16 3.05
N GLN A 421 -16.41 -2.64 3.96
CA GLN A 421 -15.78 -3.96 3.84
C GLN A 421 -16.84 -5.06 3.62
N GLY A 422 -16.59 -5.96 2.68
CA GLY A 422 -17.45 -7.11 2.38
C GLY A 422 -18.73 -6.78 1.61
N ILE A 423 -18.85 -5.56 1.06
CA ILE A 423 -19.96 -5.10 0.21
C ILE A 423 -19.41 -4.73 -1.17
N MET A 424 -20.12 -5.11 -2.22
CA MET A 424 -19.75 -4.77 -3.60
C MET A 424 -20.96 -4.14 -4.30
N HIS A 425 -20.80 -2.93 -4.83
CA HIS A 425 -21.80 -2.20 -5.58
C HIS A 425 -21.29 -1.88 -6.99
N ILE A 426 -22.11 -2.12 -8.02
CA ILE A 426 -21.80 -1.81 -9.42
C ILE A 426 -23.03 -1.20 -10.09
N GLY A 427 -22.81 -0.30 -11.04
CA GLY A 427 -23.89 0.34 -11.78
C GLY A 427 -24.34 1.64 -11.11
N GLN A 428 -25.51 2.11 -11.53
CA GLN A 428 -26.11 3.35 -11.05
C GLN A 428 -27.63 3.31 -11.23
N ARG A 429 -28.38 4.12 -10.49
CA ARG A 429 -29.84 4.29 -10.67
C ARG A 429 -30.58 2.94 -10.63
N SER A 430 -31.37 2.65 -11.66
CA SER A 430 -32.18 1.43 -11.79
C SER A 430 -31.43 0.23 -12.37
N ILE A 431 -30.14 0.38 -12.64
CA ILE A 431 -29.26 -0.71 -13.12
C ILE A 431 -28.17 -1.04 -12.09
N MET A 432 -28.36 -0.60 -10.84
CA MET A 432 -27.45 -0.93 -9.75
C MET A 432 -27.41 -2.43 -9.47
N TRP A 433 -26.36 -2.86 -8.81
CA TRP A 433 -26.12 -4.24 -8.43
C TRP A 433 -25.33 -4.26 -7.12
N ILE A 434 -25.94 -4.77 -6.05
CA ILE A 434 -25.28 -4.96 -4.75
C ILE A 434 -25.09 -6.44 -4.48
N ARG A 435 -23.91 -6.79 -3.98
CA ARG A 435 -23.61 -8.06 -3.34
C ARG A 435 -23.15 -7.82 -1.91
N VAL A 436 -23.55 -8.71 -1.03
CA VAL A 436 -23.13 -8.75 0.37
C VAL A 436 -22.48 -10.10 0.65
N GLY A 437 -21.27 -10.07 1.23
CA GLY A 437 -20.52 -11.28 1.54
C GLY A 437 -20.98 -11.94 2.84
N LYS A 438 -20.79 -13.25 2.97
CA LYS A 438 -21.13 -14.03 4.18
C LYS A 438 -20.45 -13.47 5.43
N ALA A 439 -19.15 -13.15 5.32
CA ALA A 439 -18.37 -12.58 6.41
C ALA A 439 -18.92 -11.24 6.95
N ALA A 440 -19.54 -10.42 6.09
CA ALA A 440 -20.17 -9.18 6.53
C ALA A 440 -21.42 -9.46 7.38
N VAL A 441 -22.25 -10.41 6.95
CA VAL A 441 -23.45 -10.82 7.68
C VAL A 441 -23.11 -11.49 9.01
N GLU A 442 -22.08 -12.33 9.05
CA GLU A 442 -21.57 -12.97 10.28
C GLU A 442 -21.09 -11.92 11.31
N LYS A 443 -20.50 -10.81 10.85
CA LYS A 443 -20.13 -9.66 11.70
C LYS A 443 -21.34 -8.80 12.11
N GLY A 444 -22.54 -9.13 11.66
CA GLY A 444 -23.79 -8.43 12.01
C GLY A 444 -24.18 -7.31 11.06
N PHE A 445 -23.63 -7.27 9.84
CA PHE A 445 -24.07 -6.30 8.84
C PHE A 445 -25.54 -6.52 8.43
N LEU A 446 -26.26 -5.42 8.19
CA LEU A 446 -27.68 -5.35 7.86
C LEU A 446 -27.85 -4.27 6.78
N LEU A 447 -28.86 -4.36 5.91
CA LEU A 447 -29.11 -3.39 4.85
C LEU A 447 -29.34 -1.98 5.41
N LYS A 448 -29.97 -1.86 6.59
CA LYS A 448 -30.13 -0.55 7.26
C LYS A 448 -28.80 0.17 7.55
N HIS A 449 -27.68 -0.55 7.63
CA HIS A 449 -26.37 0.05 7.84
C HIS A 449 -25.92 0.86 6.61
N LEU A 450 -26.40 0.55 5.40
CA LEU A 450 -26.17 1.39 4.22
C LEU A 450 -26.77 2.79 4.44
N GLY A 451 -27.97 2.89 5.02
CA GLY A 451 -28.57 4.18 5.37
C GLY A 451 -27.73 5.00 6.33
N LYS A 452 -27.12 4.36 7.35
CA LYS A 452 -26.19 5.02 8.28
C LYS A 452 -24.93 5.52 7.58
N VAL A 453 -24.39 4.74 6.64
CA VAL A 453 -23.22 5.13 5.83
C VAL A 453 -23.56 6.36 4.99
N MET A 454 -24.68 6.32 4.26
CA MET A 454 -25.10 7.43 3.41
C MET A 454 -25.31 8.71 4.22
N HIS A 455 -25.98 8.63 5.38
CA HIS A 455 -26.18 9.78 6.27
C HIS A 455 -24.84 10.39 6.72
N ALA A 456 -23.96 9.58 7.31
CA ALA A 456 -22.69 10.06 7.84
C ALA A 456 -21.81 10.70 6.75
N LYS A 457 -21.77 10.08 5.57
CA LYS A 457 -20.89 10.49 4.47
C LYS A 457 -21.42 11.67 3.66
N TYR A 458 -22.74 11.75 3.46
CA TYR A 458 -23.33 12.93 2.83
C TYR A 458 -23.12 14.18 3.70
N HIS A 459 -23.33 14.07 5.02
CA HIS A 459 -23.05 15.17 5.95
C HIS A 459 -21.57 15.56 5.97
N GLN A 460 -20.67 14.57 5.94
CA GLN A 460 -19.23 14.85 5.96
C GLN A 460 -18.73 15.50 4.68
N ASP A 461 -19.08 14.94 3.52
CA ASP A 461 -18.47 15.31 2.24
C ASP A 461 -19.23 16.47 1.58
N PHE A 462 -20.52 16.65 1.93
CA PHE A 462 -21.43 17.63 1.31
C PHE A 462 -22.16 18.53 2.31
N GLY A 463 -21.74 18.60 3.58
CA GLY A 463 -22.39 19.42 4.62
C GLY A 463 -22.38 20.94 4.42
N ASN A 464 -21.77 21.45 3.34
CA ASN A 464 -21.96 22.85 2.94
C ASN A 464 -23.27 23.04 2.13
N ILE A 465 -23.74 21.98 1.48
CA ILE A 465 -24.92 21.97 0.61
C ILE A 465 -26.15 21.43 1.37
N LEU A 466 -25.92 20.39 2.18
CA LEU A 466 -26.89 19.68 3.00
C LEU A 466 -27.03 20.29 4.39
#